data_AF-A0A1B3LVQ5-F1
#
_entry.id   AF-A0A1B3LVQ5-F1
#
_cell.length_a   1.000
_cell.length_b   1.000
_cell.length_c   1.000
_cell.angle_alpha   90.00
_cell.angle_beta   90.00
_cell.angle_gamma   90.00
#
_symmetry.space_group_name_H-M   'P 1'
#
loop_
_entity.id
_entity.type
_entity.pdbx_description
1 polymer ?
#
loop_
_entity_poly.entity_id
_entity_poly.type
_entity_poly.pdbx_seq_one_letter_code
_entity_poly.pdbx_strand_id
1 'polypeptide(L)'
;MSADPLFAHAKDRIAALAQERLAEETDASVISMEELARLFQGSELAPMTTTDMAHLLSDRLDDLQDLMGIDASPKAAWAKVTDENTLRPAIARELDMMSKGAYTVDQEGVTVDGKETDIRFRALSRYQASIELKIGEKPRTGKELRDTIETQLVKKYMAARNAKTGCLLVTVADSERRWHHPDTGEPMDRHQLQNMLTEAALLAQQRLGGEARVMARVLDLTPRLPKEPRAAKASKQTVKTKAGAKTAKGSRAASKTARSPKSGK
;
A
#
# COMPACT_ATOMS: atom_id res chain seq x y z
N MET A 1 -44.64 -0.33 -0.70
CA MET A 1 -44.04 -0.53 -2.03
C MET A 1 -44.48 0.64 -2.89
N SER A 2 -43.63 1.66 -3.08
CA SER A 2 -44.00 2.85 -3.86
C SER A 2 -43.57 2.65 -5.30
N ALA A 3 -44.52 2.33 -6.18
CA ALA A 3 -44.36 2.33 -7.64
C ALA A 3 -44.96 3.63 -8.18
N ASP A 4 -44.37 4.76 -7.77
CA ASP A 4 -44.77 6.08 -8.24
C ASP A 4 -44.20 6.32 -9.66
N PRO A 5 -45.07 6.56 -10.68
CA PRO A 5 -44.66 6.81 -12.07
C PRO A 5 -43.63 7.93 -12.25
N LEU A 6 -43.53 8.87 -11.30
CA LEU A 6 -42.53 9.94 -11.31
C LEU A 6 -41.08 9.42 -11.21
N PHE A 7 -40.88 8.23 -10.63
CA PHE A 7 -39.54 7.63 -10.47
C PHE A 7 -39.20 6.59 -11.55
N ALA A 8 -40.14 6.27 -12.45
CA ALA A 8 -39.94 5.26 -13.50
C ALA A 8 -38.74 5.58 -14.42
N HIS A 9 -38.52 6.87 -14.69
CA HIS A 9 -37.41 7.36 -15.53
C HIS A 9 -36.29 8.02 -14.72
N ALA A 10 -36.38 8.03 -13.38
CA ALA A 10 -35.36 8.68 -12.55
C ALA A 10 -33.99 8.00 -12.70
N LYS A 11 -33.97 6.67 -12.79
CA LYS A 11 -32.74 5.90 -13.02
C LYS A 11 -32.09 6.24 -14.36
N ASP A 12 -32.88 6.28 -15.44
CA ASP A 12 -32.39 6.59 -16.78
C ASP A 12 -31.89 8.04 -16.88
N ARG A 13 -32.59 8.97 -16.22
CA ARG A 13 -32.16 10.37 -16.14
C ARG A 13 -30.88 10.57 -15.34
N ILE A 14 -30.70 9.84 -14.23
CA ILE A 14 -29.45 9.84 -13.45
C ILE A 14 -28.31 9.29 -14.28
N ALA A 15 -28.55 8.21 -15.04
CA ALA A 15 -27.54 7.63 -15.93
C ALA A 15 -27.15 8.59 -17.07
N ALA A 16 -28.13 9.26 -17.69
CA ALA A 16 -27.88 10.25 -18.73
C ALA A 16 -27.10 11.47 -18.19
N LEU A 17 -27.46 11.98 -17.02
CA LEU A 17 -26.72 13.07 -16.35
C LEU A 17 -25.29 12.64 -15.99
N ALA A 18 -25.10 11.40 -15.53
CA ALA A 18 -23.76 10.87 -15.26
C ALA A 18 -22.91 10.78 -16.54
N GLN A 19 -23.50 10.41 -17.68
CA GLN A 19 -22.82 10.40 -18.98
C GLN A 19 -22.49 11.80 -19.48
N GLU A 20 -23.42 12.75 -19.37
CA GLU A 20 -23.20 14.16 -19.73
C GLU A 20 -22.05 14.76 -18.93
N ARG A 21 -22.01 14.50 -17.61
CA ARG A 21 -20.90 14.93 -16.75
C ARG A 21 -19.55 14.33 -17.13
N LEU A 22 -19.53 13.06 -17.52
CA LEU A 22 -18.30 12.41 -17.99
C LEU A 22 -17.79 13.04 -19.30
N ALA A 23 -18.72 13.41 -20.19
CA ALA A 23 -18.38 14.14 -21.41
C ALA A 23 -17.84 15.54 -21.10
N GLU A 24 -18.48 16.29 -20.19
CA GLU A 24 -17.98 17.59 -19.72
C GLU A 24 -16.58 17.51 -19.10
N GLU A 25 -16.27 16.46 -18.33
CA GLU A 25 -14.91 16.27 -17.80
C GLU A 25 -13.89 16.09 -18.93
N THR A 26 -14.24 15.34 -19.97
CA THR A 26 -13.35 15.10 -21.11
C THR A 26 -13.03 16.41 -21.86
N ASP A 27 -14.00 17.31 -21.99
CA ASP A 27 -13.85 18.60 -22.66
C ASP A 27 -13.15 19.68 -21.81
N ALA A 28 -13.12 19.53 -20.48
CA ALA A 28 -12.56 20.52 -19.56
C ALA A 28 -11.02 20.55 -19.49
N SER A 29 -10.34 19.57 -20.07
CA SER A 29 -8.88 19.41 -19.98
C SER A 29 -8.14 20.27 -21.02
N VAL A 30 -8.18 21.60 -20.85
CA VAL A 30 -7.42 22.56 -21.68
C VAL A 30 -6.18 23.03 -20.90
N ILE A 31 -4.99 22.69 -21.41
CA ILE A 31 -3.70 23.03 -20.79
C ILE A 31 -3.34 24.49 -21.09
N SER A 32 -3.02 25.28 -20.06
CA SER A 32 -2.53 26.65 -20.19
C SER A 32 -1.03 26.70 -20.52
N MET A 33 -0.56 27.84 -21.08
CA MET A 33 0.88 28.05 -21.35
C MET A 33 1.73 28.05 -20.07
N GLU A 34 1.17 28.46 -18.94
CA GLU A 34 1.84 28.45 -17.64
C GLU A 34 2.02 27.03 -17.10
N GLU A 35 1.03 26.16 -17.27
CA GLU A 35 1.13 24.73 -16.94
C GLU A 35 2.11 24.01 -17.84
N LEU A 36 2.11 24.33 -19.13
CA LEU A 36 3.09 23.80 -20.08
C LEU A 36 4.53 24.19 -19.67
N ALA A 37 4.74 25.43 -19.22
CA ALA A 37 6.04 25.88 -18.71
C ALA A 37 6.48 25.12 -17.45
N ARG A 38 5.55 24.83 -16.52
CA ARG A 38 5.83 24.02 -15.32
C ARG A 38 6.19 22.58 -15.67
N LEU A 39 5.53 22.01 -16.67
CA LEU A 39 5.86 20.67 -17.19
C LEU A 39 7.30 20.62 -17.70
N PHE A 40 7.74 21.63 -18.47
CA PHE A 40 9.14 21.73 -18.93
C PHE A 40 10.16 21.93 -17.79
N GLN A 41 9.71 22.39 -16.63
CA GLN A 41 10.54 22.54 -15.41
C GLN A 41 10.54 21.28 -14.53
N GLY A 42 9.90 20.19 -14.99
CA GLY A 42 9.87 18.90 -14.29
C GLY A 42 8.72 18.75 -13.29
N SER A 43 7.74 19.66 -13.29
CA SER A 43 6.49 19.47 -12.54
C SER A 43 5.53 18.55 -13.30
N GLU A 44 4.64 17.88 -12.57
CA GLU A 44 3.51 17.18 -13.17
C GLU A 44 2.30 18.12 -13.29
N LEU A 45 1.43 17.86 -14.27
CA LEU A 45 0.22 18.65 -14.47
C LEU A 45 -0.73 18.45 -13.30
N ALA A 46 -1.32 19.55 -12.81
CA ALA A 46 -2.35 19.47 -11.80
C ALA A 46 -3.62 18.85 -12.41
N PRO A 47 -4.33 17.96 -11.69
CA PRO A 47 -5.54 17.33 -12.19
C PRO A 47 -6.64 18.38 -12.37
N MET A 48 -7.32 18.37 -13.52
CA MET A 48 -8.35 19.35 -13.88
C MET A 48 -9.77 18.79 -13.89
N THR A 49 -9.90 17.49 -13.62
CA THR A 49 -11.18 16.79 -13.55
C THR A 49 -11.16 15.81 -12.37
N THR A 50 -12.32 15.26 -12.01
CA THR A 50 -12.38 14.21 -10.99
C THR A 50 -11.68 12.95 -11.48
N THR A 51 -11.78 12.68 -12.79
CA THR A 51 -11.09 11.57 -13.45
C THR A 51 -9.57 11.73 -13.38
N ASP A 52 -9.03 12.90 -13.71
CA ASP A 52 -7.59 13.19 -13.57
C ASP A 52 -7.13 13.01 -12.13
N MET A 53 -7.92 13.51 -11.17
CA MET A 53 -7.61 13.39 -9.75
C MET A 53 -7.59 11.92 -9.29
N ALA A 54 -8.46 11.09 -9.84
CA ALA A 54 -8.49 9.66 -9.56
C ALA A 54 -7.33 8.90 -10.20
N HIS A 55 -6.94 9.26 -11.43
CA HIS A 55 -5.74 8.71 -12.05
C HIS A 55 -4.50 9.07 -11.25
N LEU A 56 -4.33 10.34 -10.91
CA LEU A 56 -3.22 10.80 -10.06
C LEU A 56 -3.18 10.07 -8.72
N LEU A 57 -4.33 9.89 -8.05
CA LEU A 57 -4.37 9.16 -6.79
C LEU A 57 -3.98 7.69 -7.00
N SER A 58 -4.47 7.04 -8.06
CA SER A 58 -4.10 5.66 -8.41
C SER A 58 -2.60 5.54 -8.60
N ASP A 59 -2.02 6.39 -9.44
CA ASP A 59 -0.60 6.38 -9.77
C ASP A 59 0.25 6.55 -8.51
N ARG A 60 -0.16 7.45 -7.59
CA ARG A 60 0.54 7.64 -6.32
C ARG A 60 0.44 6.47 -5.36
N LEU A 61 -0.67 5.74 -5.37
CA LEU A 61 -0.80 4.52 -4.58
C LEU A 61 0.05 3.38 -5.17
N ASP A 62 0.17 3.32 -6.49
CA ASP A 62 1.02 2.34 -7.17
C ASP A 62 2.51 2.69 -6.97
N ASP A 63 2.91 3.96 -7.08
CA ASP A 63 4.25 4.45 -6.72
C ASP A 63 4.61 4.12 -5.26
N LEU A 64 3.66 4.27 -4.33
CA LEU A 64 3.85 3.93 -2.92
C LEU A 64 4.05 2.43 -2.74
N GLN A 65 3.31 1.60 -3.48
CA GLN A 65 3.46 0.15 -3.45
C GLN A 65 4.80 -0.30 -4.05
N ASP A 66 5.24 0.32 -5.14
CA ASP A 66 6.54 0.09 -5.77
C ASP A 66 7.70 0.54 -4.86
N LEU A 67 7.53 1.66 -4.15
CA LEU A 67 8.46 2.09 -3.11
C LEU A 67 8.63 1.00 -2.04
N MET A 68 7.58 0.27 -1.65
CA MET A 68 7.75 -0.84 -0.69
C MET A 68 8.66 -1.96 -1.24
N GLY A 69 8.76 -2.09 -2.56
CA GLY A 69 9.61 -3.05 -3.26
C GLY A 69 11.12 -2.79 -3.13
N ILE A 70 11.56 -1.53 -3.05
CA ILE A 70 12.98 -1.16 -3.14
C ILE A 70 13.75 -1.32 -1.81
N ASP A 71 15.06 -1.56 -1.87
CA ASP A 71 15.87 -1.86 -0.69
C ASP A 71 15.88 -0.77 0.38
N ALA A 72 15.93 0.50 -0.03
CA ALA A 72 15.95 1.67 0.85
C ALA A 72 14.54 2.13 1.27
N SER A 73 13.53 1.27 1.18
CA SER A 73 12.14 1.64 1.47
C SER A 73 11.86 1.78 2.97
N PRO A 74 10.83 2.59 3.34
CA PRO A 74 10.42 2.69 4.73
C PRO A 74 9.60 1.47 5.20
N LYS A 75 9.42 0.44 4.34
CA LYS A 75 8.59 -0.76 4.59
C LYS A 75 8.82 -1.37 5.96
N ALA A 76 10.08 -1.64 6.30
CA ALA A 76 10.45 -2.29 7.56
C ALA A 76 10.19 -1.41 8.81
N ALA A 77 10.22 -0.09 8.65
CA ALA A 77 9.87 0.84 9.73
C ALA A 77 8.35 0.92 9.89
N TRP A 78 7.61 1.06 8.78
CA TRP A 78 6.15 1.15 8.78
C TRP A 78 5.48 -0.13 9.28
N ALA A 79 6.03 -1.30 8.95
CA ALA A 79 5.55 -2.60 9.45
C ALA A 79 5.56 -2.73 10.99
N LYS A 80 6.32 -1.89 11.69
CA LYS A 80 6.38 -1.88 13.17
C LYS A 80 5.39 -0.91 13.81
N VAL A 81 4.75 -0.05 13.02
CA VAL A 81 3.82 0.95 13.53
C VAL A 81 2.46 0.31 13.75
N THR A 82 1.94 0.41 14.97
CA THR A 82 0.70 -0.25 15.38
C THR A 82 -0.51 0.69 15.45
N ASP A 83 -0.31 1.99 15.25
CA ASP A 83 -1.35 3.01 15.31
C ASP A 83 -1.39 3.88 14.05
N GLU A 84 -2.61 4.15 13.55
CA GLU A 84 -2.80 4.94 12.33
C GLU A 84 -2.30 6.37 12.48
N ASN A 85 -2.37 6.95 13.69
CA ASN A 85 -1.93 8.33 13.94
C ASN A 85 -0.43 8.53 13.72
N THR A 86 0.38 7.52 14.00
CA THR A 86 1.83 7.54 13.74
C THR A 86 2.16 7.17 12.30
N LEU A 87 1.40 6.26 11.68
CA LEU A 87 1.65 5.80 10.30
C LEU A 87 1.22 6.83 9.26
N ARG A 88 0.11 7.53 9.51
CA ARG A 88 -0.46 8.58 8.65
C ARG A 88 0.57 9.65 8.24
N PRO A 89 1.29 10.35 9.15
CA PRO A 89 2.26 11.37 8.76
C PRO A 89 3.43 10.80 7.96
N ALA A 90 3.80 9.53 8.21
CA ALA A 90 4.87 8.89 7.46
C ALA A 90 4.45 8.63 6.00
N ILE A 91 3.25 8.09 5.77
CA ILE A 91 2.70 7.90 4.42
C ILE A 91 2.49 9.24 3.73
N ALA A 92 1.89 10.22 4.42
CA ALA A 92 1.63 11.55 3.89
C ALA A 92 2.92 12.26 3.43
N ARG A 93 4.02 12.11 4.17
CA ARG A 93 5.32 12.65 3.78
C ARG A 93 5.84 12.05 2.47
N GLU A 94 5.74 10.73 2.29
CA GLU A 94 6.18 10.10 1.03
C GLU A 94 5.32 10.57 -0.15
N LEU A 95 4.00 10.67 0.05
CA LEU A 95 3.09 11.20 -0.96
C LEU A 95 3.36 12.68 -1.29
N ASP A 96 3.78 13.49 -0.32
CA ASP A 96 4.16 14.89 -0.55
C ASP A 96 5.47 15.01 -1.35
N MET A 97 6.45 14.15 -1.05
CA MET A 97 7.70 14.08 -1.84
C MET A 97 7.45 13.64 -3.29
N MET A 98 6.42 12.84 -3.54
CA MET A 98 5.98 12.42 -4.88
C MET A 98 5.11 13.46 -5.61
N SER A 99 4.78 14.58 -4.97
CA SER A 99 3.81 15.55 -5.52
C SER A 99 4.26 16.18 -6.84
N LYS A 100 5.54 16.49 -6.97
CA LYS A 100 6.15 17.21 -8.11
C LYS A 100 5.32 18.43 -8.56
N GLY A 101 4.74 19.15 -7.60
CA GLY A 101 3.95 20.35 -7.85
C GLY A 101 2.52 20.13 -8.37
N ALA A 102 2.07 18.89 -8.58
CA ALA A 102 0.70 18.61 -9.04
C ALA A 102 -0.36 18.79 -7.93
N TYR A 103 0.03 18.60 -6.68
CA TYR A 103 -0.83 18.73 -5.50
C TYR A 103 0.00 19.06 -4.25
N THR A 104 -0.68 19.44 -3.17
CA THR A 104 -0.13 19.47 -1.81
C THR A 104 -0.80 18.40 -0.95
N VAL A 105 -0.08 17.89 0.05
CA VAL A 105 -0.64 16.97 1.03
C VAL A 105 -0.94 17.71 2.33
N ASP A 106 -2.19 17.68 2.74
CA ASP A 106 -2.63 18.25 4.00
C ASP A 106 -2.95 17.15 5.00
N GLN A 107 -2.40 17.34 6.18
CA GLN A 107 -2.70 16.57 7.38
C GLN A 107 -3.39 17.55 8.31
N GLU A 108 -4.72 17.48 8.44
CA GLU A 108 -5.38 18.37 9.40
C GLU A 108 -4.93 17.98 10.82
N GLY A 109 -4.64 18.99 11.63
CA GLY A 109 -4.10 18.84 12.98
C GLY A 109 -5.23 18.66 13.98
N VAL A 110 -5.20 17.55 14.72
CA VAL A 110 -6.12 17.13 15.78
C VAL A 110 -6.96 18.28 16.36
N THR A 111 -8.10 18.56 15.73
CA THR A 111 -9.10 19.46 16.29
C THR A 111 -9.95 18.72 17.34
N VAL A 112 -10.43 19.46 18.34
CA VAL A 112 -11.24 18.94 19.47
C VAL A 112 -12.53 18.24 19.00
N ASP A 113 -12.97 18.51 17.75
CA ASP A 113 -14.18 17.96 17.14
C ASP A 113 -13.97 16.68 16.31
N GLY A 114 -12.76 16.11 16.27
CA GLY A 114 -12.51 14.74 15.82
C GLY A 114 -12.97 14.41 14.39
N LYS A 115 -13.00 15.39 13.49
CA LYS A 115 -13.45 15.24 12.10
C LYS A 115 -12.35 15.57 11.12
N GLU A 116 -11.38 14.68 10.95
CA GLU A 116 -10.33 14.94 9.96
C GLU A 116 -9.98 13.66 9.19
N THR A 117 -10.02 13.77 7.86
CA THR A 117 -9.54 12.78 6.88
C THR A 117 -8.15 12.31 7.23
N ASP A 118 -7.84 11.03 7.03
CA ASP A 118 -6.49 10.54 7.32
C ASP A 118 -5.43 11.23 6.43
N ILE A 119 -5.60 11.36 5.11
CA ILE A 119 -4.66 12.11 4.25
C ILE A 119 -5.44 12.82 3.14
N ARG A 120 -5.22 14.12 2.92
CA ARG A 120 -5.91 14.87 1.85
C ARG A 120 -4.93 15.42 0.83
N PHE A 121 -5.26 15.23 -0.44
CA PHE A 121 -4.56 15.82 -1.58
C PHE A 121 -5.35 17.05 -2.01
N ARG A 122 -4.66 18.19 -2.15
CA ARG A 122 -5.23 19.40 -2.74
C ARG A 122 -4.46 19.75 -4.00
N ALA A 123 -5.10 19.60 -5.15
CA ALA A 123 -4.55 20.08 -6.40
C ALA A 123 -4.47 21.61 -6.39
N LEU A 124 -3.67 22.19 -7.30
CA LEU A 124 -3.73 23.63 -7.56
C LEU A 124 -5.08 24.06 -8.16
N SER A 125 -5.75 23.14 -8.84
CA SER A 125 -7.13 23.28 -9.25
C SER A 125 -8.09 23.12 -8.05
N ARG A 126 -9.40 23.13 -8.29
CA ARG A 126 -10.39 22.94 -7.22
C ARG A 126 -10.48 21.50 -6.71
N TYR A 127 -9.90 20.52 -7.41
CA TYR A 127 -10.11 19.09 -7.16
C TYR A 127 -9.29 18.57 -5.98
N GLN A 128 -9.89 17.65 -5.22
CA GLN A 128 -9.30 17.09 -4.03
C GLN A 128 -9.52 15.58 -3.98
N ALA A 129 -8.59 14.88 -3.33
CA ALA A 129 -8.74 13.47 -3.00
C ALA A 129 -8.47 13.22 -1.52
N SER A 130 -9.11 12.19 -0.97
CA SER A 130 -8.91 11.79 0.43
C SER A 130 -8.53 10.32 0.53
N ILE A 131 -7.56 10.00 1.37
CA ILE A 131 -7.24 8.62 1.77
C ILE A 131 -7.73 8.44 3.21
N GLU A 132 -8.48 7.36 3.43
CA GLU A 132 -8.78 6.82 4.75
C GLU A 132 -7.82 5.65 5.01
N LEU A 133 -7.06 5.68 6.10
CA LEU A 133 -6.04 4.71 6.46
C LEU A 133 -6.58 3.73 7.52
N LYS A 134 -6.30 2.44 7.32
CA LYS A 134 -6.48 1.40 8.34
C LYS A 134 -5.27 0.49 8.42
N ILE A 135 -4.93 0.05 9.63
CA ILE A 135 -3.96 -1.02 9.88
C ILE A 135 -4.69 -2.37 9.92
N GLY A 136 -4.25 -3.33 9.10
CA GLY A 136 -4.87 -4.64 8.95
C GLY A 136 -4.67 -5.57 10.15
N GLU A 137 -3.59 -5.39 10.89
CA GLU A 137 -3.21 -6.16 12.09
C GLU A 137 -4.11 -5.85 13.29
N LYS A 138 -4.80 -4.70 13.29
CA LYS A 138 -5.79 -4.42 14.33
C LYS A 138 -6.94 -5.44 14.28
N PRO A 139 -7.64 -5.67 15.41
CA PRO A 139 -8.70 -6.68 15.52
C PRO A 139 -9.97 -6.24 14.76
N ARG A 140 -9.86 -6.18 13.44
CA ARG A 140 -10.92 -5.83 12.49
C ARG A 140 -11.28 -7.04 11.66
N THR A 141 -12.56 -7.16 11.39
CA THR A 141 -13.15 -8.13 10.47
C THR A 141 -13.07 -7.62 9.03
N GLY A 142 -13.19 -8.52 8.05
CA GLY A 142 -13.31 -8.12 6.64
C GLY A 142 -14.54 -7.25 6.42
N LYS A 143 -15.62 -7.49 7.18
CA LYS A 143 -16.83 -6.65 7.19
C LYS A 143 -16.54 -5.22 7.63
N GLU A 144 -15.84 -5.01 8.75
CA GLU A 144 -15.54 -3.66 9.24
C GLU A 144 -14.65 -2.88 8.27
N LEU A 145 -13.69 -3.55 7.61
CA LEU A 145 -12.88 -2.92 6.57
C LEU A 145 -13.74 -2.55 5.34
N ARG A 146 -14.64 -3.43 4.90
CA ARG A 146 -15.60 -3.14 3.83
C ARG A 146 -16.50 -1.96 4.18
N ASP A 147 -17.09 -1.98 5.36
CA ASP A 147 -18.04 -0.98 5.83
C ASP A 147 -17.37 0.39 6.06
N THR A 148 -16.05 0.42 6.28
CA THR A 148 -15.26 1.68 6.39
C THR A 148 -15.37 2.53 5.11
N ILE A 149 -15.48 1.91 3.93
CA ILE A 149 -15.65 2.63 2.66
C ILE A 149 -16.90 3.51 2.72
N GLU A 150 -18.04 2.94 3.09
CA GLU A 150 -19.30 3.69 3.15
C GLU A 150 -19.37 4.59 4.39
N THR A 151 -19.01 4.06 5.56
CA THR A 151 -19.25 4.73 6.85
C THR A 151 -18.25 5.84 7.17
N GLN A 152 -17.01 5.71 6.69
CA GLN A 152 -15.95 6.67 6.97
C GLN A 152 -15.56 7.42 5.71
N LEU A 153 -15.08 6.72 4.67
CA LEU A 153 -14.55 7.39 3.46
C LEU A 153 -15.63 8.22 2.75
N VAL A 154 -16.72 7.57 2.33
CA VAL A 154 -17.79 8.22 1.56
C VAL A 154 -18.54 9.24 2.41
N LYS A 155 -19.11 8.80 3.55
CA LYS A 155 -19.97 9.66 4.37
C LYS A 155 -19.27 10.85 4.98
N LYS A 156 -18.01 10.72 5.43
CA LYS A 156 -17.33 11.82 6.11
C LYS A 156 -16.65 12.78 5.14
N TYR A 157 -16.12 12.28 4.03
CA TYR A 157 -15.18 13.07 3.23
C TYR A 157 -15.63 13.34 1.81
N MET A 158 -16.46 12.47 1.23
CA MET A 158 -16.89 12.62 -0.17
C MET A 158 -18.19 13.41 -0.36
N ALA A 159 -18.71 13.99 0.73
CA ALA A 159 -19.91 14.81 0.72
C ALA A 159 -19.71 16.15 -0.02
N ALA A 160 -18.51 16.75 0.06
CA ALA A 160 -18.21 18.03 -0.58
C ALA A 160 -18.17 17.91 -2.12
N ARG A 161 -18.52 19.00 -2.83
CA ARG A 161 -18.61 19.02 -4.31
C ARG A 161 -17.29 18.74 -5.02
N ASN A 162 -16.16 19.04 -4.39
CA ASN A 162 -14.82 18.93 -4.99
C ASN A 162 -13.95 17.81 -4.38
N ALA A 163 -14.44 17.14 -3.34
CA ALA A 163 -13.81 15.98 -2.73
C ALA A 163 -14.47 14.70 -3.23
N LYS A 164 -14.51 14.51 -4.56
CA LYS A 164 -15.22 13.39 -5.20
C LYS A 164 -14.33 12.19 -5.48
N THR A 165 -13.05 12.27 -5.14
CA THR A 165 -12.09 11.16 -5.25
C THR A 165 -11.69 10.70 -3.86
N GLY A 166 -11.72 9.39 -3.61
CA GLY A 166 -11.35 8.83 -2.31
C GLY A 166 -10.79 7.41 -2.39
N CYS A 167 -9.90 7.06 -1.46
CA CYS A 167 -9.34 5.71 -1.34
C CYS A 167 -9.36 5.21 0.11
N LEU A 168 -9.79 3.98 0.34
CA LEU A 168 -9.46 3.24 1.55
C LEU A 168 -8.10 2.56 1.38
N LEU A 169 -7.10 2.96 2.16
CA LEU A 169 -5.79 2.33 2.20
C LEU A 169 -5.67 1.43 3.43
N VAL A 170 -5.48 0.13 3.23
CA VAL A 170 -5.27 -0.86 4.30
C VAL A 170 -3.83 -1.33 4.27
N THR A 171 -3.09 -1.11 5.34
CA THR A 171 -1.70 -1.60 5.46
C THR A 171 -1.69 -3.00 6.04
N VAL A 172 -0.82 -3.88 5.51
CA VAL A 172 -0.69 -5.27 5.98
C VAL A 172 0.78 -5.65 6.10
N ALA A 173 1.24 -5.79 7.34
CA ALA A 173 2.59 -6.19 7.72
C ALA A 173 2.73 -7.69 8.01
N ASP A 174 1.66 -8.37 8.43
CA ASP A 174 1.69 -9.81 8.70
C ASP A 174 1.16 -10.62 7.50
N SER A 175 2.02 -11.47 6.90
CA SER A 175 1.64 -12.33 5.77
C SER A 175 0.63 -13.42 6.14
N GLU A 176 0.58 -13.80 7.42
CA GLU A 176 -0.32 -14.82 7.94
C GLU A 176 -1.64 -14.23 8.44
N ARG A 177 -1.77 -12.90 8.43
CA ARG A 177 -3.03 -12.25 8.76
C ARG A 177 -4.12 -12.73 7.80
N ARG A 178 -5.24 -13.17 8.39
CA ARG A 178 -6.46 -13.52 7.68
C ARG A 178 -7.64 -12.71 8.18
N TRP A 179 -8.54 -12.42 7.27
CA TRP A 179 -9.88 -11.87 7.55
C TRP A 179 -10.92 -12.90 7.12
N HIS A 180 -12.18 -12.68 7.47
CA HIS A 180 -13.27 -13.52 6.96
C HIS A 180 -14.12 -12.69 6.01
N HIS A 181 -14.46 -13.27 4.86
CA HIS A 181 -15.33 -12.63 3.89
C HIS A 181 -16.71 -12.42 4.52
N PRO A 182 -17.27 -11.20 4.48
CA PRO A 182 -18.49 -10.87 5.21
C PRO A 182 -19.73 -11.65 4.75
N ASP A 183 -19.78 -12.09 3.50
CA ASP A 183 -20.97 -12.73 2.94
C ASP A 183 -20.84 -14.27 2.84
N THR A 184 -19.61 -14.79 2.76
CA THR A 184 -19.36 -16.25 2.62
C THR A 184 -18.77 -16.87 3.88
N GLY A 185 -18.20 -16.06 4.78
CA GLY A 185 -17.50 -16.54 5.97
C GLY A 185 -16.13 -17.17 5.69
N GLU A 186 -15.73 -17.31 4.42
CA GLU A 186 -14.45 -17.93 4.04
C GLU A 186 -13.25 -17.07 4.49
N PRO A 187 -12.13 -17.69 4.92
CA PRO A 187 -10.92 -16.95 5.24
C PRO A 187 -10.34 -16.31 3.98
N MET A 188 -9.84 -15.08 4.13
CA MET A 188 -9.22 -14.27 3.09
C MET A 188 -7.80 -13.92 3.49
N ASP A 189 -6.86 -14.16 2.58
CA ASP A 189 -5.54 -13.52 2.62
C ASP A 189 -5.60 -12.05 2.17
N ARG A 190 -4.44 -11.39 2.11
CA ARG A 190 -4.35 -9.97 1.72
C ARG A 190 -4.77 -9.69 0.27
N HIS A 191 -4.60 -10.64 -0.64
CA HIS A 191 -4.98 -10.49 -2.05
C HIS A 191 -6.50 -10.64 -2.21
N GLN A 192 -7.08 -11.61 -1.51
CA GLN A 192 -8.53 -11.78 -1.44
C GLN A 192 -9.19 -10.58 -0.73
N LEU A 193 -8.54 -10.02 0.29
CA LEU A 193 -8.96 -8.75 0.91
C LEU A 193 -8.94 -7.60 -0.09
N GLN A 194 -7.86 -7.43 -0.87
CA GLN A 194 -7.77 -6.40 -1.92
C GLN A 194 -8.93 -6.54 -2.91
N ASN A 195 -9.22 -7.75 -3.38
CA ASN A 195 -10.31 -8.00 -4.34
C ASN A 195 -11.66 -7.62 -3.75
N MET A 196 -11.98 -8.09 -2.55
CA MET A 196 -13.23 -7.78 -1.86
C MET A 196 -13.41 -6.27 -1.64
N LEU A 197 -12.35 -5.57 -1.21
CA LEU A 197 -12.41 -4.12 -1.00
C LEU A 197 -12.55 -3.35 -2.32
N THR A 198 -11.93 -3.84 -3.40
CA THR A 198 -12.06 -3.25 -4.75
C THR A 198 -13.49 -3.37 -5.26
N GLU A 199 -14.11 -4.54 -5.11
CA GLU A 199 -15.52 -4.75 -5.46
C GLU A 199 -16.44 -3.84 -4.63
N ALA A 200 -16.19 -3.74 -3.32
CA ALA A 200 -16.96 -2.86 -2.45
C ALA A 200 -16.82 -1.37 -2.83
N ALA A 201 -15.61 -0.92 -3.18
CA ALA A 201 -15.36 0.43 -3.66
C ALA A 201 -16.08 0.70 -4.99
N LEU A 202 -16.08 -0.25 -5.93
CA LEU A 202 -16.80 -0.13 -7.20
C LEU A 202 -18.31 0.00 -6.97
N LEU A 203 -18.87 -0.79 -6.06
CA LEU A 203 -20.29 -0.70 -5.69
C LEU A 203 -20.62 0.66 -5.04
N ALA A 204 -19.75 1.16 -4.15
CA ALA A 204 -19.91 2.48 -3.54
C ALA A 204 -19.86 3.60 -4.60
N GLN A 205 -18.92 3.52 -5.55
CA GLN A 205 -18.84 4.45 -6.67
C GLN A 205 -20.12 4.44 -7.52
N GLN A 206 -20.64 3.27 -7.87
CA GLN A 206 -21.89 3.14 -8.63
C GLN A 206 -23.09 3.78 -7.92
N ARG A 207 -23.16 3.67 -6.58
CA ARG A 207 -24.22 4.31 -5.77
C ARG A 207 -24.12 5.83 -5.75
N LEU A 208 -22.91 6.37 -5.75
CA LEU A 208 -22.65 7.82 -5.75
C LEU A 208 -22.85 8.47 -7.13
N GLY A 209 -22.96 7.68 -8.20
CA GLY A 209 -23.11 8.16 -9.56
C GLY A 209 -21.77 8.46 -10.25
N GLY A 210 -21.84 8.86 -11.52
CA GLY A 210 -20.66 8.99 -12.40
C GLY A 210 -19.66 10.09 -12.03
N GLU A 211 -19.97 10.96 -11.07
CA GLU A 211 -19.07 12.03 -10.63
C GLU A 211 -18.09 11.58 -9.54
N ALA A 212 -18.38 10.53 -8.78
CA ALA A 212 -17.49 10.07 -7.71
C ALA A 212 -16.47 9.04 -8.23
N ARG A 213 -15.30 8.99 -7.60
CA ARG A 213 -14.25 7.99 -7.82
C ARG A 213 -13.87 7.38 -6.46
N VAL A 214 -14.22 6.13 -6.24
CA VAL A 214 -13.98 5.42 -4.97
C VAL A 214 -13.03 4.26 -5.23
N MET A 215 -11.97 4.19 -4.44
CA MET A 215 -10.92 3.19 -4.58
C MET A 215 -10.68 2.48 -3.25
N ALA A 216 -10.07 1.30 -3.32
CA ALA A 216 -9.46 0.67 -2.17
C ALA A 216 -8.14 0.01 -2.56
N ARG A 217 -7.15 0.09 -1.67
CA ARG A 217 -5.81 -0.48 -1.85
C ARG A 217 -5.33 -1.12 -0.56
N VAL A 218 -4.65 -2.25 -0.71
CA VAL A 218 -3.90 -2.95 0.32
C VAL A 218 -2.43 -2.67 0.07
N LEU A 219 -1.78 -1.97 0.99
CA LEU A 219 -0.35 -1.71 0.95
C LEU A 219 0.40 -2.85 1.65
N ASP A 220 1.15 -3.63 0.88
CA ASP A 220 1.93 -4.76 1.40
C ASP A 220 3.17 -4.25 2.14
N LEU A 221 3.17 -4.41 3.46
CA LEU A 221 4.26 -4.12 4.39
C LEU A 221 4.96 -5.39 4.90
N THR A 222 4.67 -6.57 4.33
CA THR A 222 5.22 -7.86 4.78
C THR A 222 6.76 -7.89 4.73
N PRO A 223 7.46 -8.30 5.81
CA PRO A 223 8.90 -8.39 5.82
C PRO A 223 9.42 -9.22 4.65
N ARG A 224 10.54 -8.80 4.06
CA ARG A 224 11.20 -9.63 3.05
C ARG A 224 11.62 -10.96 3.67
N LEU A 225 11.51 -12.03 2.90
CA LEU A 225 12.12 -13.30 3.25
C LEU A 225 13.62 -13.07 3.56
N PRO A 226 14.15 -13.67 4.64
CA PRO A 226 15.57 -13.55 4.94
C PRO A 226 16.40 -14.04 3.75
N LYS A 227 17.51 -13.35 3.44
CA LYS A 227 18.48 -13.79 2.42
C LYS A 227 18.87 -15.24 2.73
N GLU A 228 18.88 -16.08 1.70
CA GLU A 228 19.32 -17.48 1.82
C GLU A 228 20.61 -17.55 2.63
N PRO A 229 20.70 -18.45 3.63
CA PRO A 229 21.96 -18.66 4.32
C PRO A 229 22.99 -19.06 3.28
N ARG A 230 24.02 -18.22 3.11
CA ARG A 230 25.17 -18.49 2.24
C ARG A 230 25.69 -19.87 2.63
N ALA A 231 25.35 -20.88 1.83
CA ALA A 231 25.72 -22.26 2.09
C ALA A 231 27.22 -22.28 2.32
N ALA A 232 27.63 -22.57 3.55
CA ALA A 232 29.02 -22.79 3.88
C ALA A 232 29.47 -23.95 2.98
N LYS A 233 30.20 -23.64 1.90
CA LYS A 233 30.99 -24.62 1.18
C LYS A 233 32.08 -25.10 2.14
N ALA A 234 31.71 -25.99 3.05
CA ALA A 234 32.64 -26.84 3.75
C ALA A 234 33.17 -27.84 2.72
N SER A 235 34.17 -27.42 1.95
CA SER A 235 35.01 -28.33 1.20
C SER A 235 35.77 -29.19 2.21
N LYS A 236 35.24 -30.37 2.52
CA LYS A 236 36.00 -31.49 3.09
C LYS A 236 37.07 -31.88 2.07
N GLN A 237 38.24 -31.27 2.16
CA GLN A 237 39.43 -31.77 1.47
C GLN A 237 40.05 -32.83 2.37
N THR A 238 39.47 -34.03 2.36
CA THR A 238 40.12 -35.23 2.92
C THR A 238 41.07 -35.75 1.84
N VAL A 239 42.33 -35.33 1.92
CA VAL A 239 43.39 -35.92 1.08
C VAL A 239 43.66 -37.33 1.60
N LYS A 240 43.05 -38.33 0.95
CA LYS A 240 43.52 -39.71 0.95
C LYS A 240 44.68 -39.81 -0.04
N THR A 241 45.91 -39.90 0.45
CA THR A 241 47.02 -40.48 -0.33
C THR A 241 47.38 -41.83 0.29
N LYS A 242 47.08 -42.89 -0.45
CA LYS A 242 47.54 -44.25 -0.17
C LYS A 242 48.51 -44.68 -1.28
N ALA A 243 49.59 -45.32 -0.84
CA ALA A 243 50.46 -46.24 -1.57
C ALA A 243 51.55 -45.67 -2.50
N GLY A 244 52.78 -45.70 -1.98
CA GLY A 244 54.01 -45.88 -2.74
C GLY A 244 54.98 -46.67 -1.86
N ALA A 245 54.94 -48.00 -1.96
CA ALA A 245 55.86 -48.89 -1.26
C ALA A 245 57.27 -48.74 -1.84
N LYS A 246 58.27 -48.53 -0.99
CA LYS A 246 59.66 -48.97 -1.25
C LYS A 246 60.37 -49.28 0.06
N THR A 247 60.88 -50.50 0.06
CA THR A 247 61.72 -51.20 1.02
C THR A 247 63.02 -50.47 1.37
N ALA A 248 63.41 -50.50 2.65
CA ALA A 248 64.61 -51.19 3.14
C ALA A 248 65.32 -50.44 4.30
N LYS A 249 65.64 -51.24 5.33
CA LYS A 249 66.81 -51.17 6.22
C LYS A 249 67.01 -49.92 7.10
N GLY A 250 66.95 -50.20 8.41
CA GLY A 250 68.18 -50.12 9.19
C GLY A 250 68.20 -49.17 10.39
N SER A 251 68.54 -49.77 11.53
CA SER A 251 69.19 -49.19 12.73
C SER A 251 68.43 -48.23 13.65
N ARG A 252 67.98 -48.80 14.77
CA ARG A 252 68.53 -48.63 16.15
C ARG A 252 68.85 -47.19 16.61
N ALA A 253 68.19 -46.79 17.69
CA ALA A 253 68.75 -46.42 19.02
C ALA A 253 67.81 -45.38 19.67
N ALA A 254 67.05 -45.79 20.68
CA ALA A 254 67.41 -45.71 22.10
C ALA A 254 67.03 -44.39 22.79
N SER A 255 66.08 -44.55 23.71
CA SER A 255 66.03 -43.87 25.02
C SER A 255 65.53 -42.42 25.03
N LYS A 256 64.80 -41.93 26.04
CA LYS A 256 64.55 -42.40 27.41
C LYS A 256 63.50 -41.43 28.01
N THR A 257 62.62 -41.93 28.91
CA THR A 257 62.04 -41.22 30.09
C THR A 257 61.20 -39.94 29.86
N ALA A 258 60.11 -39.61 30.56
CA ALA A 258 59.47 -40.02 31.81
C ALA A 258 57.97 -39.61 31.71
N ARG A 259 57.01 -40.46 32.11
CA ARG A 259 56.33 -40.47 33.43
C ARG A 259 55.44 -39.24 33.72
N SER A 260 54.19 -39.31 33.23
CA SER A 260 52.90 -39.23 33.99
C SER A 260 52.61 -37.99 34.91
N PRO A 261 51.40 -37.87 35.52
CA PRO A 261 50.33 -36.99 35.02
C PRO A 261 49.69 -36.12 36.14
N LYS A 262 48.45 -35.63 35.91
CA LYS A 262 47.44 -35.12 36.88
C LYS A 262 47.56 -33.64 37.24
N SER A 263 46.51 -32.89 37.60
CA SER A 263 45.03 -32.96 37.52
C SER A 263 44.51 -31.82 38.41
N GLY A 264 43.40 -31.16 38.04
CA GLY A 264 42.60 -30.30 38.95
C GLY A 264 43.20 -28.91 39.18
N LYS A 265 42.45 -27.81 39.18
CA LYS A 265 41.02 -27.55 39.38
C LYS A 265 40.54 -26.54 38.34
#